data_AF-A0A090G7H0-F1
#
_entry.id   AF-A0A090G7H0-F1
#
_cell.length_a   1.000
_cell.length_b   1.000
_cell.length_c   1.000
_cell.angle_alpha   90.00
_cell.angle_beta   90.00
_cell.angle_gamma   90.00
#
_symmetry.space_group_name_H-M   'P 1'
#
loop_
_entity.id
_entity.type
_entity.pdbx_description
1 polymer ?
#
loop_
_entity_poly.entity_id
_entity_poly.type
_entity_poly.pdbx_seq_one_letter_code
_entity_poly.pdbx_strand_id
1 'polypeptide(L)' 'MRTLPEWVKPGTAFIYQFGPDNHNNGRKFHIRGIVDDRAVIREWWRHKRRWNYTVEDWIYFNAFAPHIKVVRR' A
#
# COMPACT_ATOMS: atom_id res chain seq x y z
N MET A 1 -5.13 -14.02 -15.22
CA MET A 1 -4.90 -12.57 -15.46
C MET A 1 -4.13 -12.00 -14.29
N ARG A 2 -3.22 -11.06 -14.57
CA ARG A 2 -2.31 -10.42 -13.61
C ARG A 2 -2.86 -9.03 -13.25
N THR A 3 -3.94 -9.01 -12.48
CA THR A 3 -4.73 -7.79 -12.19
C THR A 3 -4.54 -7.34 -10.76
N LEU A 4 -4.64 -6.02 -10.53
CA LEU A 4 -4.67 -5.47 -9.17
C LEU A 4 -5.87 -6.05 -8.38
N PRO A 5 -5.72 -6.33 -7.07
CA PRO A 5 -6.85 -6.73 -6.24
C PRO A 5 -7.97 -5.69 -6.23
N GLU A 6 -9.23 -6.10 -6.09
CA GLU A 6 -10.40 -5.22 -6.20
C GLU A 6 -10.43 -4.05 -5.20
N TRP A 7 -9.75 -4.19 -4.06
CA TRP A 7 -9.67 -3.14 -3.04
C TRP A 7 -8.65 -2.05 -3.40
N VAL A 8 -7.76 -2.31 -4.37
CA VAL A 8 -6.73 -1.38 -4.82
C VAL A 8 -7.36 -0.32 -5.72
N LYS A 9 -7.96 0.69 -5.08
CA LYS A 9 -8.69 1.78 -5.72
C LYS A 9 -8.26 3.13 -5.13
N PRO A 10 -8.24 4.22 -5.92
CA PRO A 10 -7.93 5.55 -5.41
C PRO A 10 -8.81 5.92 -4.21
N GLY A 11 -8.20 6.47 -3.16
CA GLY A 11 -8.89 6.84 -1.92
C GLY A 11 -8.81 5.77 -0.83
N THR A 12 -8.56 4.51 -1.17
CA THR A 12 -8.31 3.44 -0.20
C THR A 12 -6.98 3.67 0.52
N ALA A 13 -6.93 3.32 1.80
CA ALA A 13 -5.69 3.21 2.56
C ALA A 13 -5.50 1.77 3.03
N PHE A 14 -4.26 1.40 3.33
CA PHE A 14 -3.94 0.14 3.98
C PHE A 14 -2.78 0.31 4.95
N ILE A 15 -2.65 -0.64 5.86
CA ILE A 15 -1.54 -0.71 6.80
C ILE A 15 -0.87 -2.07 6.73
N TYR A 16 0.41 -2.10 7.06
CA TYR A 16 1.16 -3.34 7.22
C TYR A 16 0.99 -4.00 8.58
N GLN A 17 0.90 -5.33 8.57
CA GLN A 17 0.77 -6.22 9.73
C GLN A 17 1.53 -7.53 9.47
N PHE A 18 2.81 -7.59 9.86
CA PHE A 18 3.71 -8.72 9.63
C PHE A 18 3.89 -9.66 10.84
N GLY A 19 3.44 -9.26 12.03
CA GLY A 19 3.61 -10.00 13.30
C GLY A 19 4.21 -9.12 14.42
N PRO A 20 4.10 -9.49 15.71
CA PRO A 20 4.25 -8.59 16.86
C PRO A 20 5.53 -7.72 16.91
N ASP A 21 6.66 -8.19 16.37
CA ASP A 21 7.96 -7.50 16.48
C ASP A 21 8.47 -6.88 15.18
N ASN A 22 7.64 -6.79 14.14
CA ASN A 22 8.06 -6.21 12.87
C ASN A 22 7.97 -4.67 12.89
N HIS A 23 9.12 -4.00 12.69
CA HIS A 23 9.21 -2.53 12.66
C HIS A 23 8.40 -1.86 11.54
N ASN A 24 7.95 -2.61 10.52
CA ASN A 24 7.08 -2.10 9.46
C ASN A 24 5.60 -2.11 9.84
N ASN A 25 5.22 -2.70 10.99
CA ASN A 25 3.84 -2.68 11.44
C ASN A 25 3.31 -1.27 11.60
N GLY A 26 2.07 -1.05 11.17
CA GLY A 26 1.41 0.25 11.27
C GLY A 26 1.89 1.28 10.25
N ARG A 27 2.85 0.95 9.36
CA ARG A 27 3.12 1.81 8.19
C ARG A 27 1.86 1.91 7.35
N LYS A 28 1.40 3.14 7.15
CA LYS A 28 0.16 3.47 6.46
C LYS A 28 0.43 3.99 5.06
N PHE A 29 -0.22 3.36 4.09
CA PHE A 29 -0.15 3.70 2.69
C PHE A 29 -1.51 4.16 2.20
N HIS A 30 -1.49 5.06 1.21
CA HIS A 30 -2.68 5.61 0.57
C HIS A 30 -2.58 5.39 -0.93
N ILE A 31 -3.61 4.79 -1.52
CA ILE A 31 -3.72 4.65 -2.97
C ILE A 31 -4.24 5.98 -3.53
N ARG A 32 -3.51 6.54 -4.50
CA ARG A 32 -3.77 7.86 -5.07
C ARG A 32 -4.30 7.82 -6.49
N GLY A 33 -3.94 6.80 -7.25
CA GLY A 33 -4.30 6.68 -8.65
C GLY A 33 -3.96 5.28 -9.16
N ILE A 34 -4.52 4.96 -10.32
CA ILE A 34 -4.14 3.78 -11.10
C ILE A 34 -3.59 4.32 -12.42
N VAL A 35 -2.40 3.85 -12.82
CA VAL A 35 -1.70 4.25 -14.05
C VAL A 35 -1.10 2.98 -14.64
N ASP A 36 -1.37 2.71 -15.93
CA ASP A 36 -0.86 1.54 -16.65
C ASP A 36 -1.02 0.21 -15.86
N ASP A 37 -2.21 -0.01 -15.31
CA ASP A 37 -2.56 -1.17 -14.45
C ASP A 37 -1.74 -1.31 -13.16
N ARG A 38 -1.13 -0.22 -12.69
CA ARG A 38 -0.36 -0.14 -11.44
C ARG A 38 -0.94 0.89 -10.50
N ALA A 39 -0.76 0.69 -9.21
CA ALA A 39 -1.24 1.61 -8.19
C ALA A 39 -0.15 2.61 -7.81
N VAL A 40 -0.48 3.90 -7.90
CA VAL A 40 0.31 4.95 -7.26
C VAL A 40 -0.02 4.95 -5.77
N ILE A 41 0.94 4.62 -4.93
CA ILE A 41 0.79 4.64 -3.47
C ILE A 41 1.65 5.73 -2.86
N ARG A 42 1.22 6.26 -1.71
CA ARG A 42 2.04 7.17 -0.91
C ARG A 42 2.03 6.81 0.56
N GLU A 43 3.13 7.13 1.23
CA GLU A 43 3.26 7.06 2.68
C GLU A 43 3.95 8.32 3.20
N TRP A 44 3.73 8.64 4.47
CA TRP A 44 4.46 9.72 5.13
C TRP A 44 5.76 9.20 5.71
N TRP A 45 6.90 9.63 5.19
CA TRP A 45 8.20 9.33 5.78
C TRP A 45 8.49 10.30 6.92
N ARG A 46 8.14 9.88 8.15
CA ARG A 46 8.31 10.69 9.36
C ARG A 46 9.71 11.26 9.53
N HIS A 47 10.76 10.45 9.29
CA HIS A 47 12.16 10.86 9.46
C HIS A 47 12.64 11.85 8.38
N LYS A 48 12.04 11.85 7.18
CA LYS A 48 12.36 12.83 6.11
C LYS A 48 11.37 13.98 6.03
N ARG A 49 10.35 13.99 6.89
CA ARG A 49 9.25 14.96 6.92
C ARG A 49 8.66 15.25 5.53
N ARG A 50 8.48 14.20 4.72
CA ARG A 50 7.94 14.31 3.36
C ARG A 50 7.09 13.11 2.99
N TRP A 51 6.23 13.30 1.99
CA TRP A 51 5.54 12.19 1.34
C TRP A 51 6.51 11.43 0.43
N ASN A 52 6.46 10.11 0.49
CA ASN A 52 7.08 9.20 -0.46
C ASN A 52 6.00 8.65 -1.40
N TYR A 53 6.27 8.62 -2.69
CA TYR A 53 5.37 8.07 -3.70
C TYR A 53 6.07 6.90 -4.40
N THR A 54 5.38 5.78 -4.53
CA THR A 54 5.84 4.63 -5.32
C THR A 54 4.73 4.12 -6.22
N VAL A 55 5.10 3.36 -7.26
CA VAL A 55 4.18 2.76 -8.20
C VAL A 55 4.35 1.26 -8.10
N GLU A 56 3.30 0.57 -7.65
CA GLU A 56 3.34 -0.87 -7.37
C GLU A 56 2.36 -1.63 -8.26
N ASP A 57 2.74 -2.84 -8.65
CA ASP A 57 1.94 -3.70 -9.52
C ASP A 57 1.23 -4.81 -8.75
N TRP A 58 0.54 -5.69 -9.47
CA TRP A 58 -0.17 -6.83 -8.88
C TRP A 58 0.76 -7.80 -8.12
N ILE A 59 2.05 -7.90 -8.48
CA ILE A 59 3.00 -8.81 -7.81
C ILE A 59 3.21 -8.34 -6.39
N TYR A 60 3.46 -7.03 -6.22
CA TYR A 60 3.61 -6.42 -4.90
C TYR A 60 2.40 -6.72 -4.00
N PHE A 61 1.19 -6.41 -4.48
CA PHE A 61 -0.01 -6.59 -3.65
C PHE A 61 -0.29 -8.06 -3.35
N ASN A 62 0.04 -8.98 -4.25
CA ASN A 62 -0.11 -10.41 -4.00
C ASN A 62 0.93 -10.93 -2.98
N ALA A 63 2.18 -10.51 -3.10
CA ALA A 63 3.25 -10.90 -2.18
C ALA A 63 2.99 -10.42 -0.74
N PHE A 64 2.48 -9.20 -0.61
CA PHE A 64 2.17 -8.60 0.70
C PHE A 64 0.73 -8.85 1.17
N ALA A 65 -0.12 -9.53 0.40
CA ALA A 65 -1.52 -9.76 0.73
C ALA A 65 -1.74 -10.30 2.16
N PRO A 66 -0.96 -11.27 2.67
CA PRO A 66 -1.13 -11.77 4.04
C PRO A 66 -0.86 -10.72 5.13
N HIS A 67 -0.20 -9.63 4.78
CA HIS A 67 0.28 -8.60 5.70
C HIS A 67 -0.41 -7.25 5.49
N ILE A 68 -1.38 -7.19 4.57
CA ILE A 68 -2.11 -5.96 4.26
C ILE A 68 -3.45 -5.98 5.00
N LYS A 69 -3.66 -4.96 5.83
CA LYS A 69 -4.97 -4.65 6.38
C LYS A 69 -5.52 -3.39 5.72
N VAL A 70 -6.59 -3.54 4.95
CA VAL A 70 -7.28 -2.42 4.29
C VAL A 70 -7.99 -1.58 5.35
N VAL A 71 -7.79 -0.27 5.28
CA VAL A 71 -8.42 0.72 6.14
C VAL A 71 -9.21 1.66 5.24
N ARG A 72 -10.54 1.51 5.22
CA ARG A 72 -11.41 2.47 4.55
C ARG A 72 -11.33 3.80 5.30
N ARG A 73 -11.25 4.89 4.53
CA ARG A 73 -11.20 6.24 5.07
C ARG A 73 -12.58 6.72 5.47
#